data_AF-A0A1Y3N0M5-F1
#
_entry.id   AF-A0A1Y3N0M5-F1
#
_cell.length_a   1.000
_cell.length_b   1.000
_cell.length_c   1.000
_cell.angle_alpha   90.00
_cell.angle_beta   90.00
_cell.angle_gamma   90.00
#
_symmetry.space_group_name_H-M   'P 1'
#
loop_
_entity.id
_entity.type
_entity.pdbx_description
1 polymer ?
#
loop_
_entity_poly.entity_id
_entity_poly.type
_entity_poly.pdbx_seq_one_letter_code
_entity_poly.pdbx_strand_id
1 'polypeptide(L)'
;MDYCKDNNRYEQFIIKNGKFCAQFDNSKCLGDKFKIIPSALESPRYEHLICSSIFADLGYKCCYNPDTKIEYVDEIGNWGIENGKLCGIGY
;
A
#
# COMPACT_ATOMS: atom_id res chain seq x y z
N MET A 1 7.67 -4.13 40.38
CA MET A 1 7.91 -5.09 39.28
C MET A 1 6.70 -4.99 38.36
N ASP A 2 6.76 -4.06 37.40
CA ASP A 2 5.70 -3.94 36.41
C ASP A 2 5.91 -5.03 35.36
N TYR A 3 4.97 -5.97 35.35
CA TYR A 3 4.85 -6.97 34.32
C TYR A 3 4.41 -6.25 33.04
N CYS A 4 5.29 -6.10 32.06
CA CYS A 4 4.80 -5.88 30.69
C CYS A 4 4.09 -7.18 30.30
N LYS A 5 2.77 -7.13 30.09
CA LYS A 5 2.06 -8.27 29.51
C LYS A 5 2.53 -8.39 28.07
N ASP A 6 3.29 -9.44 27.77
CA ASP A 6 3.95 -9.70 26.47
C ASP A 6 3.01 -9.90 25.25
N ASN A 7 1.73 -9.52 25.33
CA ASN A 7 0.76 -9.70 24.25
C ASN A 7 0.10 -8.39 23.86
N ASN A 8 0.79 -7.68 22.97
CA ASN A 8 0.45 -6.35 22.52
C ASN A 8 -0.40 -6.38 21.25
N ARG A 9 -1.64 -6.87 21.36
CA ARG A 9 -2.55 -6.97 20.20
C ARG A 9 -3.13 -5.60 19.78
N TYR A 10 -2.91 -4.53 20.55
CA TYR A 10 -3.56 -3.23 20.33
C TYR A 10 -2.74 -1.96 20.66
N GLU A 11 -1.50 -2.00 21.18
CA GLU A 11 -0.75 -0.75 21.33
C GLU A 11 -0.17 -0.34 19.98
N GLN A 12 -0.74 0.71 19.41
CA GLN A 12 -0.13 1.40 18.28
C GLN A 12 1.15 2.08 18.76
N PHE A 13 2.09 2.33 17.85
CA PHE A 13 3.30 3.07 18.14
C PHE A 13 3.24 4.47 17.51
N ILE A 14 3.94 5.41 18.12
CA ILE A 14 4.20 6.73 17.52
C ILE A 14 5.68 6.93 17.29
N ILE A 15 6.00 7.83 16.37
CA ILE A 15 7.37 8.27 16.13
C ILE A 15 7.58 9.61 16.84
N LYS A 16 8.51 9.64 17.79
CA LYS A 16 8.89 10.85 18.52
C LYS A 16 10.40 11.03 18.49
N ASN A 17 10.86 12.15 17.90
CA ASN A 17 12.29 12.48 17.82
C ASN A 17 13.17 11.36 17.22
N GLY A 18 12.64 10.62 16.24
CA GLY A 18 13.33 9.48 15.60
C GLY A 18 13.32 8.19 16.43
N LYS A 19 12.46 8.09 17.45
CA LYS A 19 12.28 6.86 18.25
C LYS A 19 10.85 6.34 18.09
N PHE A 20 10.72 5.02 18.12
CA PHE A 20 9.42 4.37 18.26
C PHE A 20 9.04 4.33 19.74
N CYS A 21 7.85 4.84 20.06
CA CYS A 21 7.32 4.90 21.40
C CYS A 21 5.91 4.32 21.45
N ALA A 22 5.47 3.84 22.62
CA ALA A 22 4.08 3.44 22.82
C ALA A 22 3.15 4.65 22.64
N GLN A 23 2.05 4.48 21.90
CA GLN A 23 1.13 5.58 21.59
C GLN A 23 0.47 6.18 22.84
N PHE A 24 0.12 5.35 23.82
CA PHE A 24 -0.57 5.78 25.04
C PHE A 24 0.38 6.15 26.19
N ASP A 25 1.68 5.86 26.04
CA ASP A 25 2.72 6.24 27.00
C ASP A 25 4.02 6.60 26.27
N ASN A 26 4.15 7.90 25.96
CA ASN A 26 5.30 8.43 25.23
C ASN A 26 6.61 8.46 26.03
N SER A 27 6.62 7.97 27.28
CA SER A 27 7.84 7.74 28.06
C SER A 27 8.48 6.38 27.75
N LYS A 28 7.71 5.45 27.17
CA LYS A 28 8.15 4.09 26.79
C LYS A 28 8.58 4.11 25.33
N CYS A 29 9.87 4.30 25.09
CA CYS A 29 10.46 4.32 23.76
C CYS A 29 11.58 3.29 23.64
N LEU A 30 11.82 2.81 22.42
CA LEU A 30 13.02 2.04 22.11
C LEU A 30 14.27 2.91 22.34
N GLY A 31 15.34 2.30 22.84
CA GLY A 31 16.57 3.00 23.23
C GLY A 31 17.26 3.69 22.05
N ASP A 32 17.23 3.04 20.89
CA ASP A 32 17.90 3.50 19.69
C ASP A 32 17.16 4.62 18.97
N LYS A 33 17.93 5.51 18.34
CA LYS A 33 17.41 6.58 17.49
C LYS A 33 17.57 6.17 16.04
N PHE A 34 16.46 6.08 15.34
CA PHE A 34 16.42 5.73 13.93
C PHE A 34 16.36 7.00 13.07
N LYS A 35 17.07 6.98 11.93
CA LYS A 35 16.92 7.97 10.87
C LYS A 35 15.71 7.59 10.03
N ILE A 36 14.53 8.02 10.49
CA ILE A 36 13.29 7.76 9.77
C ILE A 36 13.19 8.76 8.63
N ILE A 37 13.26 8.24 7.40
CA ILE A 37 13.03 9.01 6.19
C ILE A 37 11.61 8.68 5.75
N PRO A 38 10.62 9.56 6.02
CA PRO A 38 9.27 9.33 5.52
C PRO A 38 9.34 9.37 3.99
N SER A 39 9.04 8.25 3.34
CA SER A 39 8.66 8.29 1.94
C SER A 39 7.25 8.86 1.90
N ALA A 40 7.00 9.82 1.01
CA ALA A 40 5.63 10.22 0.72
C ALA A 40 4.83 8.96 0.36
N LEU A 41 3.65 8.78 0.95
CA LEU A 41 2.65 7.82 0.47
C LEU A 41 1.89 8.41 -0.72
N GLU A 42 2.53 9.32 -1.45
CA GLU A 42 2.21 9.51 -2.84
C GLU A 42 2.74 8.24 -3.50
N SER A 43 1.83 7.26 -3.69
CA SER A 43 1.97 6.38 -4.85
C SER A 43 2.38 7.32 -5.98
N PRO A 44 3.55 7.15 -6.61
CA PRO A 44 3.95 8.06 -7.66
C PRO A 44 2.73 8.15 -8.55
N ARG A 45 2.18 9.36 -8.77
CA ARG A 45 1.16 9.54 -9.80
C ARG A 45 1.73 8.81 -10.99
N TYR A 46 1.12 7.69 -11.34
CA TYR A 46 1.66 6.79 -12.34
C TYR A 46 1.55 7.57 -13.64
N GLU A 47 2.62 8.26 -14.02
CA GLU A 47 2.75 8.87 -15.34
C GLU A 47 2.80 7.76 -16.43
N HIS A 48 2.88 6.51 -15.99
CA HIS A 48 2.52 5.31 -16.72
C HIS A 48 1.64 4.41 -15.84
N LEU A 49 0.35 4.23 -16.14
CA LEU A 49 -0.49 3.25 -15.45
C LEU A 49 0.15 1.85 -15.55
N ILE A 50 0.82 1.40 -14.48
CA ILE A 50 1.40 0.06 -14.47
C ILE A 50 0.35 -0.92 -13.98
N CYS A 51 0.15 -1.94 -14.80
CA CYS A 51 -0.61 -3.14 -14.53
C CYS A 51 -0.51 -3.63 -13.07
N SER A 52 -1.65 -3.79 -12.39
CA SER A 52 -1.69 -4.49 -11.10
C SER A 52 -1.19 -5.93 -11.30
N SER A 53 -0.29 -6.41 -10.43
CA SER A 53 0.28 -7.76 -10.52
C SER A 53 -0.79 -8.86 -10.47
N ILE A 54 -1.94 -8.57 -9.84
CA ILE A 54 -3.10 -9.46 -9.80
C ILE A 54 -3.55 -9.86 -11.21
N PHE A 55 -3.54 -8.94 -12.18
CA PHE A 55 -3.93 -9.28 -13.55
C PHE A 55 -2.92 -10.26 -14.17
N ALA A 56 -1.62 -10.05 -13.96
CA ALA A 56 -0.57 -10.93 -14.45
C ALA A 56 -0.61 -12.31 -13.78
N ASP A 57 -0.85 -12.38 -12.47
CA ASP A 57 -0.99 -13.61 -11.70
C ASP A 57 -2.18 -14.47 -12.20
N LEU A 58 -3.22 -13.81 -12.70
CA LEU A 58 -4.40 -14.44 -13.30
C LEU A 58 -4.26 -14.68 -14.81
N GLY A 59 -3.13 -14.30 -15.42
CA GLY A 59 -2.85 -14.49 -16.85
C GLY A 59 -3.46 -13.44 -17.78
N TYR A 60 -3.97 -12.33 -17.25
CA TYR A 60 -4.52 -11.22 -18.01
C TYR A 60 -3.46 -10.15 -18.31
N LYS A 61 -3.57 -9.56 -19.51
CA LYS A 61 -2.76 -8.40 -19.88
C LYS A 61 -3.40 -7.14 -19.35
N CYS A 62 -2.60 -6.11 -19.11
CA CYS A 62 -3.15 -4.79 -18.84
C CYS A 62 -3.37 -3.99 -20.11
N CYS A 63 -4.27 -3.02 -19.99
CA CYS A 63 -4.56 -2.09 -21.07
C CYS A 63 -3.34 -1.20 -21.32
N TYR A 64 -2.98 -1.02 -22.58
CA TYR A 64 -1.84 -0.19 -22.98
C TYR A 64 -2.18 1.29 -22.93
N ASN A 65 -3.43 1.65 -23.19
CA ASN A 65 -3.91 3.02 -23.15
C ASN A 65 -4.43 3.34 -21.74
N PRO A 66 -3.87 4.38 -21.07
CA PRO A 66 -4.33 4.78 -19.75
C PRO A 66 -5.74 5.36 -19.72
N ASP A 67 -6.22 5.84 -20.87
CA ASP A 67 -7.57 6.40 -21.03
C ASP A 67 -8.59 5.35 -21.52
N THR A 68 -8.26 4.06 -21.41
CA THR A 68 -9.16 2.99 -21.83
C THR A 68 -10.46 3.02 -21.03
N LYS A 69 -11.56 3.03 -21.77
CA LYS A 69 -12.92 3.03 -21.20
C LYS A 69 -13.16 1.75 -20.41
N ILE A 70 -13.71 1.91 -19.21
CA ILE A 70 -14.15 0.79 -18.38
C ILE A 70 -15.40 0.18 -19.03
N GLU A 71 -15.30 -1.10 -19.36
CA GLU A 71 -16.40 -1.88 -19.93
C GLU A 71 -17.16 -2.65 -18.84
N TYR A 72 -16.45 -3.19 -17.84
CA TYR A 72 -17.06 -3.78 -16.64
C TYR A 72 -16.12 -3.80 -15.43
N VAL A 73 -16.68 -4.06 -14.25
CA VAL A 73 -15.97 -4.07 -12.95
C VAL A 73 -16.36 -5.32 -12.18
N ASP A 74 -15.39 -5.98 -11.56
CA ASP A 74 -15.59 -7.14 -10.69
C ASP A 74 -14.66 -7.11 -9.45
N GLU A 75 -14.58 -8.23 -8.73
CA GLU A 75 -13.74 -8.37 -7.53
C GLU A 75 -12.23 -8.29 -7.80
N ILE A 76 -11.81 -8.50 -9.07
CA ILE A 76 -10.40 -8.43 -9.50
C ILE A 76 -10.03 -6.97 -9.80
N GLY A 77 -10.93 -6.23 -10.45
CA GLY A 77 -10.74 -4.81 -10.72
C GLY A 77 -11.56 -4.30 -11.90
N ASN A 78 -11.01 -3.31 -12.59
CA ASN A 78 -11.65 -2.69 -13.74
C ASN A 78 -11.12 -3.28 -15.03
N TRP A 79 -12.02 -3.48 -15.98
CA TRP A 79 -11.72 -4.15 -17.22
C TRP A 79 -12.03 -3.24 -18.40
N GLY A 80 -11.11 -3.24 -19.35
CA GLY A 80 -11.24 -2.57 -20.63
C GLY A 80 -11.13 -3.57 -21.79
N ILE A 81 -11.43 -3.09 -22.99
CA ILE A 81 -11.23 -3.85 -24.22
C ILE A 81 -10.33 -3.04 -25.15
N GLU A 82 -9.20 -3.63 -25.53
CA GLU A 82 -8.27 -3.05 -26.49
C GLU A 82 -7.97 -4.05 -27.60
N ASN A 83 -8.06 -3.61 -28.86
CA ASN A 83 -7.85 -4.47 -30.03
C ASN A 83 -8.70 -5.75 -29.99
N GLY A 84 -9.91 -5.66 -29.44
CA GLY A 84 -10.82 -6.80 -29.27
C GLY A 84 -10.39 -7.81 -28.20
N LYS A 85 -9.45 -7.46 -27.33
CA LYS A 85 -8.96 -8.31 -26.23
C LYS A 85 -9.27 -7.67 -24.90
N LEU A 86 -9.63 -8.52 -23.94
CA LEU A 86 -9.82 -8.13 -22.56
C LEU A 86 -8.50 -7.72 -21.93
N CYS A 87 -8.50 -6.61 -21.21
CA CYS A 87 -7.35 -6.12 -20.49
C CYS A 87 -7.73 -5.51 -19.14
N GLY A 88 -6.84 -5.64 -18.15
CA GLY A 88 -6.99 -5.03 -16.84
C GLY A 88 -6.58 -3.55 -16.85
N ILE A 89 -7.41 -2.69 -16.25
CA ILE A 89 -7.10 -1.27 -16.05
C ILE A 89 -6.51 -1.13 -14.65
N GLY A 90 -5.22 -0.80 -14.58
CA GLY A 90 -4.51 -0.51 -13.34
C GLY A 90 -4.76 0.94 -12.90
N TYR A 91 -4.78 1.16 -11.58
CA TYR A 91 -4.78 2.50 -10.96
C TYR A 91 -3.48 2.73 -10.20
#